data_AF-A0A8J8T7W8-F1
#
_entry.id   AF-A0A8J8T7W8-F1
#
_cell.length_a   1.000
_cell.length_b   1.000
_cell.length_c   1.000
_cell.angle_alpha   90.00
_cell.angle_beta   90.00
_cell.angle_gamma   90.00
#
_symmetry.space_group_name_H-M   'P 1'
#
loop_
_entity.id
_entity.type
_entity.pdbx_description
1 polymer ?
#
loop_
_entity_poly.entity_id
_entity_poly.type
_entity_poly.pdbx_seq_one_letter_code
_entity_poly.pdbx_strand_id
1 'polypeptide(L)'
;MEGKVYDKRGAPRLNRYYEKFKPYYKLDPENHADKTLVFESRFECGNLKRAVKVGEYEYDLYLKNDYGTGGFTQWYFFKVSNTRKDRTYRFNIVNLMKPDSTYNIGMKPLLYSVKEADQTGIGWYRDGYNIAYYQNSRKRIGSQPSGMSSSSASTVASLGGNDRANPQSSGYYGSYFSLTFEVKLKHDLDTVYFAHCYPYGYSDLCDLIQRVCTYQNKDKIRRTVLCKSLAGNDVEMLIVTNFASSPEAISHRKAIILTCRIHPGETNSSFIMNGVIEYLISDEEKAEFLRNTFVFKIIPMLNPDGVIVGNYRCSLIGQDLNRQWIGPSSKQYPVLYHTKLMMKKTLESRDIFFFCDFHGHSTKKNIFMYGNNQTKPSDKHKERVFPQLYAENSENFSYEDCSFEVQKSRESTARVVMWREFNLINSYTLEASFCGPSKGAMKGCHFNPTMLDQMGRVFCKTLADYVEREGGAGA
;
A
#
# COMPACT_ATOMS: atom_id res chain seq x y z
N MET A 1 -19.67 -19.10 -10.79
CA MET A 1 -20.07 -17.98 -11.66
C MET A 1 -19.75 -16.69 -10.92
N GLU A 2 -19.17 -15.73 -11.65
CA GLU A 2 -18.92 -14.32 -11.30
C GLU A 2 -18.02 -13.98 -10.10
N GLY A 3 -16.73 -14.31 -10.22
CA GLY A 3 -15.64 -13.74 -9.42
C GLY A 3 -14.64 -13.02 -10.31
N LYS A 4 -14.99 -11.82 -10.78
CA LYS A 4 -14.02 -10.89 -11.38
C LYS A 4 -14.32 -9.50 -10.84
N VAL A 5 -13.38 -8.95 -10.06
CA VAL A 5 -13.39 -7.56 -9.52
C VAL A 5 -13.54 -6.52 -10.61
N TYR A 6 -13.04 -6.88 -11.78
CA TYR A 6 -13.22 -6.15 -13.01
C TYR A 6 -14.32 -6.83 -13.83
N ASP A 7 -15.10 -6.06 -14.61
CA ASP A 7 -15.85 -6.70 -15.69
C ASP A 7 -14.89 -7.39 -16.67
N LYS A 8 -15.40 -8.12 -17.68
CA LYS A 8 -14.53 -8.79 -18.68
C LYS A 8 -13.56 -7.83 -19.41
N ARG A 9 -13.71 -6.51 -19.20
CA ARG A 9 -13.00 -5.39 -19.84
C ARG A 9 -12.17 -4.57 -18.83
N GLY A 10 -11.81 -5.10 -17.66
CA GLY A 10 -10.86 -4.42 -16.77
C GLY A 10 -11.41 -3.21 -15.99
N ALA A 11 -12.73 -2.96 -16.01
CA ALA A 11 -13.34 -1.84 -15.28
C ALA A 11 -13.79 -2.26 -13.86
N PRO A 12 -13.42 -1.51 -12.78
CA PRO A 12 -13.84 -1.81 -11.41
C PRO A 12 -15.37 -1.88 -11.30
N ARG A 13 -15.90 -2.98 -10.75
CA ARG A 13 -17.34 -3.11 -10.50
C ARG A 13 -17.81 -2.04 -9.50
N LEU A 14 -18.98 -1.46 -9.74
CA LEU A 14 -19.66 -0.66 -8.72
C LEU A 14 -19.93 -1.54 -7.50
N ASN A 15 -19.66 -1.02 -6.31
CA ASN A 15 -19.98 -1.75 -5.10
C ASN A 15 -21.51 -1.73 -4.91
N ARG A 16 -22.11 -2.92 -4.72
CA ARG A 16 -23.56 -3.12 -4.50
C ARG A 16 -24.18 -2.17 -3.46
N TYR A 17 -23.41 -1.76 -2.46
CA TYR A 17 -23.87 -0.84 -1.42
C TYR A 17 -24.22 0.55 -1.97
N TYR A 18 -23.62 0.93 -3.11
CA TYR A 18 -23.79 2.25 -3.68
C TYR A 18 -24.78 2.34 -4.85
N GLU A 19 -25.23 1.21 -5.39
CA GLU A 19 -26.20 1.15 -6.50
C GLU A 19 -27.52 1.86 -6.16
N LYS A 20 -27.86 1.93 -4.87
CA LYS A 20 -29.10 2.57 -4.38
C LYS A 20 -29.02 4.11 -4.32
N PHE A 21 -27.82 4.71 -4.42
CA PHE A 21 -27.70 6.17 -4.29
C PHE A 21 -27.84 6.86 -5.65
N LYS A 22 -28.66 7.92 -5.68
CA LYS A 22 -28.81 8.78 -6.86
C LYS A 22 -27.47 9.39 -7.27
N PRO A 23 -27.18 9.57 -8.57
CA PRO A 23 -25.99 10.29 -9.01
C PRO A 23 -26.05 11.75 -8.57
N TYR A 24 -24.89 12.34 -8.25
CA TYR A 24 -24.79 13.75 -7.85
C TYR A 24 -25.09 14.71 -9.00
N TYR A 25 -24.83 14.28 -10.22
CA TYR A 25 -25.14 15.01 -11.45
C TYR A 25 -25.66 14.02 -12.48
N LYS A 26 -26.74 14.38 -13.17
CA LYS A 26 -27.32 13.59 -14.26
C LYS A 26 -27.38 14.48 -15.48
N LEU A 27 -26.80 13.99 -16.58
CA LEU A 27 -26.96 14.64 -17.88
C LEU A 27 -28.42 14.62 -18.27
N ASP A 28 -28.89 15.74 -18.78
CA ASP A 28 -30.16 15.79 -19.49
C ASP A 28 -30.00 15.08 -20.83
N PRO A 29 -30.69 13.95 -21.07
CA PRO A 29 -30.55 13.18 -22.30
C PRO A 29 -30.97 13.96 -23.54
N GLU A 30 -31.81 14.99 -23.41
CA GLU A 30 -32.26 15.83 -24.53
C GLU A 30 -31.26 16.97 -24.82
N ASN A 31 -30.40 17.31 -23.87
CA ASN A 31 -29.40 18.35 -24.02
C ASN A 31 -28.03 17.79 -24.45
N HIS A 32 -27.89 17.54 -25.74
CA HIS A 32 -26.62 17.09 -26.32
C HIS A 32 -25.49 18.13 -26.28
N ALA A 33 -25.80 19.39 -25.94
CA ALA A 33 -24.80 20.45 -25.81
C ALA A 33 -24.06 20.42 -24.46
N ASP A 34 -24.53 19.63 -23.47
CA ASP A 34 -23.84 19.53 -22.19
C ASP A 34 -22.52 18.74 -22.32
N LYS A 35 -21.42 19.46 -22.16
CA LYS A 35 -20.05 18.93 -22.20
C LYS A 35 -19.48 18.65 -20.80
N THR A 36 -20.30 18.74 -19.75
CA THR A 36 -19.85 18.59 -18.37
C THR A 36 -19.49 17.13 -18.09
N LEU A 37 -18.27 16.91 -17.60
CA LEU A 37 -17.84 15.60 -17.10
C LEU A 37 -18.71 15.17 -15.92
N VAL A 38 -19.09 13.90 -15.91
CA VAL A 38 -19.82 13.27 -14.80
C VAL A 38 -18.83 12.47 -13.95
N PHE A 39 -18.65 12.87 -12.70
CA PHE A 39 -17.72 12.24 -11.75
C PHE A 39 -18.41 11.18 -10.90
N GLU A 40 -17.69 10.09 -10.61
CA GLU A 40 -18.14 9.02 -9.71
C GLU A 40 -16.95 8.42 -8.95
N SER A 41 -17.15 8.10 -7.67
CA SER A 41 -16.15 7.47 -6.79
C SER A 41 -16.76 6.47 -5.81
N ARG A 42 -18.03 6.10 -5.99
CA ARG A 42 -18.76 5.15 -5.15
C ARG A 42 -18.56 3.73 -5.66
N PHE A 43 -17.34 3.28 -5.55
CA PHE A 43 -16.90 1.91 -5.81
C PHE A 43 -15.76 1.58 -4.86
N GLU A 44 -15.36 0.31 -4.79
CA GLU A 44 -14.28 -0.12 -3.90
C GLU A 44 -13.00 0.70 -4.15
N CYS A 45 -12.34 1.13 -3.06
CA CYS A 45 -11.19 2.03 -3.08
C CYS A 45 -11.44 3.45 -3.61
N GLY A 46 -12.66 3.79 -4.04
CA GLY A 46 -12.96 5.08 -4.65
C GLY A 46 -12.89 6.26 -3.68
N ASN A 47 -12.10 7.28 -4.03
CA ASN A 47 -11.97 8.51 -3.26
C ASN A 47 -12.01 9.76 -4.16
N LEU A 48 -13.17 10.41 -4.12
CA LEU A 48 -13.41 11.80 -4.50
C LEU A 48 -14.67 12.26 -3.77
N LYS A 49 -14.63 13.39 -3.08
CA LYS A 49 -15.77 13.95 -2.33
C LYS A 49 -16.63 14.86 -3.21
N ARG A 50 -15.98 15.72 -3.99
CA ARG A 50 -16.65 16.77 -4.78
C ARG A 50 -15.77 17.18 -5.96
N ALA A 51 -16.41 17.45 -7.10
CA ALA A 51 -15.81 18.14 -8.23
C ALA A 51 -16.56 19.45 -8.45
N VAL A 52 -15.85 20.54 -8.68
CA VAL A 52 -16.40 21.86 -8.98
C VAL A 52 -15.87 22.27 -10.36
N LYS A 53 -16.78 22.50 -11.31
CA LYS A 53 -16.42 23.01 -12.64
C LYS A 53 -16.07 24.50 -12.50
N VAL A 54 -14.82 24.86 -12.79
CA VAL A 54 -14.31 26.24 -12.67
C VAL A 54 -13.95 26.86 -14.02
N GLY A 55 -13.93 26.05 -15.08
CA GLY A 55 -13.82 26.48 -16.48
C GLY A 55 -14.51 25.49 -17.41
N GLU A 56 -14.48 25.72 -18.72
CA GLU A 56 -15.16 24.83 -19.69
C GLU A 56 -14.66 23.37 -19.57
N TYR A 57 -13.34 23.20 -19.40
CA TYR A 57 -12.66 21.90 -19.24
C TYR A 57 -11.76 21.86 -18.00
N GLU A 58 -12.06 22.67 -16.98
CA GLU A 58 -11.25 22.77 -15.75
C GLU A 58 -12.08 22.47 -14.50
N TYR A 59 -11.53 21.64 -13.62
CA TYR A 59 -12.21 21.14 -12.43
C TYR A 59 -11.35 21.20 -11.17
N ASP A 60 -11.90 21.80 -10.12
CA ASP A 60 -11.38 21.72 -8.76
C ASP A 60 -11.95 20.48 -8.06
N LEU A 61 -11.06 19.59 -7.64
CA LEU A 61 -11.37 18.31 -7.03
C LEU A 61 -11.04 18.31 -5.53
N TYR A 62 -12.00 17.86 -4.74
CA TYR A 62 -11.89 17.72 -3.29
C TYR A 62 -11.97 16.24 -2.94
N LEU A 63 -10.91 15.72 -2.33
CA LEU A 63 -10.88 14.36 -1.85
C LEU A 63 -11.58 14.24 -0.50
N LYS A 64 -12.03 13.02 -0.17
CA LYS A 64 -12.50 12.67 1.17
C LYS A 64 -11.26 12.52 2.06
N ASN A 65 -11.32 13.09 3.26
CA ASN A 65 -10.37 12.74 4.31
C ASN A 65 -10.57 11.28 4.71
N ASP A 66 -9.56 10.69 5.33
CA ASP A 66 -9.72 9.36 5.92
C ASP A 66 -10.84 9.38 6.95
N TYR A 67 -11.63 8.31 6.97
CA TYR A 67 -12.76 8.16 7.88
C TYR A 67 -12.38 8.44 9.33
N GLY A 68 -13.20 9.23 10.03
CA GLY A 68 -12.97 9.60 11.43
C GLY A 68 -11.85 10.62 11.63
N THR A 69 -11.37 11.29 10.57
CA THR A 69 -10.27 12.26 10.69
C THR A 69 -10.56 13.62 10.04
N GLY A 70 -9.88 14.65 10.55
CA GLY A 70 -9.75 15.95 9.87
C GLY A 70 -8.61 15.99 8.85
N GLY A 71 -8.06 14.84 8.44
CA GLY A 71 -6.90 14.82 7.55
C GLY A 71 -6.58 13.52 6.82
N PHE A 72 -5.27 13.27 6.65
CA PHE A 72 -4.70 12.14 5.88
C PHE A 72 -5.19 12.03 4.43
N THR A 73 -5.20 13.16 3.73
CA THR A 73 -5.74 13.24 2.37
C THR A 73 -4.63 13.20 1.32
N GLN A 74 -4.48 12.05 0.65
CA GLN A 74 -3.52 11.87 -0.46
C GLN A 74 -4.01 10.92 -1.56
N TRP A 75 -4.77 9.89 -1.21
CA TRP A 75 -5.31 8.91 -2.15
C TRP A 75 -6.48 9.48 -2.95
N TYR A 76 -6.42 9.36 -4.27
CA TYR A 76 -7.54 9.62 -5.16
C TYR A 76 -7.77 8.42 -6.07
N PHE A 77 -9.05 8.12 -6.28
CA PHE A 77 -9.48 7.14 -7.27
C PHE A 77 -10.91 7.44 -7.65
N PHE A 78 -11.13 7.87 -8.89
CA PHE A 78 -12.45 8.27 -9.38
C PHE A 78 -12.57 7.97 -10.87
N LYS A 79 -13.80 7.92 -11.38
CA LYS A 79 -14.06 7.87 -12.82
C LYS A 79 -14.77 9.14 -13.27
N VAL A 80 -14.51 9.50 -14.52
CA VAL A 80 -15.25 10.52 -15.25
C VAL A 80 -15.91 9.89 -16.48
N SER A 81 -17.03 10.44 -16.90
CA SER A 81 -17.67 10.10 -18.17
C SER A 81 -18.15 11.37 -18.87
N ASN A 82 -18.72 11.23 -20.07
CA ASN A 82 -19.08 12.35 -20.96
C ASN A 82 -17.85 13.12 -21.46
N THR A 83 -16.76 12.40 -21.70
CA THR A 83 -15.51 12.97 -22.24
C THR A 83 -15.71 13.49 -23.66
N ARG A 84 -14.89 14.44 -24.07
CA ARG A 84 -14.86 14.96 -25.44
C ARG A 84 -13.50 14.68 -26.07
N LYS A 85 -13.51 14.15 -27.28
CA LYS A 85 -12.31 13.80 -28.04
C LYS A 85 -11.47 15.05 -28.30
N ASP A 86 -10.15 14.85 -28.21
CA ASP A 86 -9.13 15.86 -28.49
C ASP A 86 -9.23 17.11 -27.62
N ARG A 87 -9.91 17.01 -26.47
CA ARG A 87 -9.97 18.08 -25.48
C ARG A 87 -9.01 17.85 -24.33
N THR A 88 -8.36 18.93 -23.95
CA THR A 88 -7.51 18.99 -22.76
C THR A 88 -8.37 19.32 -21.56
N TYR A 89 -8.35 18.45 -20.56
CA TYR A 89 -8.97 18.69 -19.27
C TYR A 89 -7.90 18.98 -18.24
N ARG A 90 -8.13 20.02 -17.41
CA ARG A 90 -7.29 20.34 -16.26
C ARG A 90 -8.00 19.92 -14.98
N PHE A 91 -7.30 19.18 -14.14
CA PHE A 91 -7.77 18.77 -12.83
C PHE A 91 -6.87 19.36 -11.75
N ASN A 92 -7.47 20.07 -10.79
CA ASN A 92 -6.81 20.63 -9.62
C ASN A 92 -7.30 19.88 -8.38
N ILE A 93 -6.51 18.96 -7.82
CA ILE A 93 -6.81 18.38 -6.50
C ILE A 93 -6.31 19.35 -5.45
N VAL A 94 -7.20 19.93 -4.63
CA VAL A 94 -6.91 21.18 -3.89
C VAL A 94 -6.83 21.02 -2.36
N ASN A 95 -6.94 19.81 -1.83
CA ASN A 95 -6.93 19.53 -0.39
C ASN A 95 -5.97 18.41 0.02
N LEU A 96 -4.83 18.28 -0.69
CA LEU A 96 -3.77 17.34 -0.30
C LEU A 96 -3.02 17.87 0.93
N MET A 97 -2.47 16.95 1.72
CA MET A 97 -1.92 17.31 3.03
C MET A 97 -0.42 17.11 3.17
N LYS A 98 0.19 16.33 2.27
CA LYS A 98 1.63 16.12 2.35
C LYS A 98 2.37 17.32 1.78
N PRO A 99 3.44 17.79 2.43
CA PRO A 99 4.21 18.92 1.94
C PRO A 99 5.00 18.61 0.67
N ASP A 100 5.27 17.33 0.42
CA ASP A 100 6.02 16.89 -0.74
C ASP A 100 5.40 15.63 -1.35
N SER A 101 5.71 15.39 -2.62
CA SER A 101 5.18 14.29 -3.40
C SER A 101 6.10 13.90 -4.54
N THR A 102 6.04 12.62 -4.91
CA THR A 102 6.72 12.05 -6.07
C THR A 102 6.34 12.71 -7.40
N TYR A 103 5.24 13.47 -7.47
CA TYR A 103 4.93 14.34 -8.62
C TYR A 103 6.02 15.39 -8.88
N ASN A 104 6.68 15.89 -7.83
CA ASN A 104 7.81 16.83 -7.95
C ASN A 104 9.06 16.22 -8.60
N ILE A 105 9.11 14.89 -8.72
CA ILE A 105 10.25 14.16 -9.30
C ILE A 105 9.83 13.25 -10.47
N GLY A 106 8.73 13.60 -11.13
CA GLY A 106 8.32 13.02 -12.42
C GLY A 106 7.26 11.93 -12.35
N MET A 107 6.59 11.72 -11.20
CA MET A 107 5.39 10.88 -11.18
C MET A 107 4.30 11.50 -12.05
N LYS A 108 3.56 10.65 -12.78
CA LYS A 108 2.38 11.05 -13.55
C LYS A 108 1.11 10.45 -12.95
N PRO A 109 -0.08 11.06 -13.13
CA PRO A 109 -1.33 10.42 -12.74
C PRO A 109 -1.54 9.12 -13.52
N LEU A 110 -2.32 8.20 -12.96
CA LEU A 110 -2.64 6.93 -13.61
C LEU A 110 -4.04 7.00 -14.21
N LEU A 111 -4.18 6.53 -15.45
CA LEU A 111 -5.39 6.59 -16.25
C LEU A 111 -5.80 5.20 -16.75
N TYR A 112 -7.11 5.02 -16.93
CA TYR A 112 -7.70 3.88 -17.62
C TYR A 112 -8.86 4.36 -18.48
N SER A 113 -8.72 4.31 -19.80
CA SER A 113 -9.83 4.57 -20.74
C SER A 113 -10.50 3.25 -21.11
N VAL A 114 -11.82 3.16 -20.91
CA VAL A 114 -12.58 1.95 -21.28
C VAL A 114 -12.56 1.75 -22.79
N LYS A 115 -12.78 2.81 -23.58
CA LYS A 115 -12.76 2.71 -25.05
C LYS A 115 -11.36 2.38 -25.60
N GLU A 116 -10.31 2.99 -25.07
CA GLU A 116 -8.93 2.70 -25.52
C GLU A 116 -8.55 1.26 -25.18
N ALA A 117 -8.92 0.77 -23.99
CA ALA A 117 -8.71 -0.62 -23.60
C ALA A 117 -9.46 -1.60 -24.50
N ASP A 118 -10.73 -1.33 -24.83
CA ASP A 118 -11.53 -2.16 -25.73
C ASP A 118 -10.95 -2.19 -27.17
N GLN A 119 -10.37 -1.08 -27.63
CA GLN A 119 -9.84 -0.95 -29.00
C GLN A 119 -8.41 -1.50 -29.16
N THR A 120 -7.57 -1.32 -28.15
CA THR A 120 -6.12 -1.56 -28.27
C THR A 120 -5.59 -2.63 -27.31
N GLY A 121 -6.39 -3.03 -26.32
CA GLY A 121 -5.94 -3.90 -25.23
C GLY A 121 -5.08 -3.20 -24.18
N ILE A 122 -4.82 -1.89 -24.31
CA ILE A 122 -4.03 -1.12 -23.34
C ILE A 122 -4.88 -0.83 -22.11
N GLY A 123 -4.49 -1.41 -20.97
CA GLY A 123 -5.14 -1.18 -19.68
C GLY A 123 -4.68 0.10 -18.99
N TRP A 124 -4.32 0.01 -17.70
CA TRP A 124 -3.84 1.16 -16.92
C TRP A 124 -2.51 1.70 -17.45
N TYR A 125 -2.42 3.02 -17.64
CA TYR A 125 -1.18 3.69 -18.06
C TYR A 125 -0.97 5.03 -17.35
N ARG A 126 0.29 5.48 -17.31
CA ARG A 126 0.68 6.78 -16.74
C ARG A 126 0.69 7.82 -17.84
N ASP A 127 -0.08 8.89 -17.69
CA ASP A 127 -0.12 9.99 -18.67
C ASP A 127 -0.40 11.33 -17.97
N GLY A 128 -0.33 12.42 -18.71
CA GLY A 128 -0.55 13.78 -18.25
C GLY A 128 0.68 14.67 -18.44
N TYR A 129 0.41 15.97 -18.50
CA TYR A 129 1.39 17.03 -18.68
C TYR A 129 0.99 18.26 -17.86
N ASN A 130 1.84 19.28 -17.83
CA ASN A 130 1.67 20.47 -16.98
C ASN A 130 1.37 20.10 -15.51
N ILE A 131 2.14 19.14 -15.00
CA ILE A 131 1.96 18.58 -13.66
C ILE A 131 2.70 19.46 -12.66
N ALA A 132 2.00 19.91 -11.63
CA ALA A 132 2.59 20.69 -10.54
C ALA A 132 2.03 20.24 -9.19
N TYR A 133 2.90 20.10 -8.20
CA TYR A 133 2.53 19.85 -6.81
C TYR A 133 3.06 20.99 -5.93
N TYR A 134 2.18 21.74 -5.29
CA TYR A 134 2.57 22.98 -4.62
C TYR A 134 1.68 23.32 -3.42
N GLN A 135 2.21 24.10 -2.49
CA GLN A 135 1.42 24.63 -1.37
C GLN A 135 0.42 25.67 -1.89
N ASN A 136 -0.85 25.55 -1.52
CA ASN A 136 -1.88 26.51 -1.92
C ASN A 136 -2.20 27.52 -0.78
N SER A 137 -3.06 28.49 -1.06
CA SER A 137 -3.43 29.54 -0.10
C SER A 137 -4.46 29.07 0.95
N ARG A 138 -5.07 27.89 0.77
CA ARG A 138 -6.17 27.43 1.60
C ARG A 138 -5.66 27.01 2.96
N LYS A 139 -6.07 27.73 3.99
CA LYS A 139 -5.72 27.41 5.37
C LYS A 139 -6.58 26.28 5.90
N ARG A 140 -5.97 25.47 6.77
CA ARG A 140 -6.68 24.45 7.54
C ARG A 140 -7.34 25.12 8.75
N ILE A 141 -8.65 24.93 8.91
CA ILE A 141 -9.37 25.40 10.10
C ILE A 141 -9.01 24.46 11.25
N GLY A 142 -8.36 25.00 12.29
CA GLY A 142 -8.08 24.27 13.52
C GLY A 142 -9.31 24.25 14.41
N SER A 143 -9.79 23.06 14.76
CA SER A 143 -10.70 22.86 15.89
C SER A 143 -9.94 23.13 17.20
N GLN A 144 -10.24 24.25 17.86
CA GLN A 144 -9.96 24.44 19.29
C GLN A 144 -10.81 23.42 20.07
N PRO A 145 -10.26 22.55 20.93
CA PRO A 145 -11.05 21.80 21.87
C PRO A 145 -11.24 22.63 23.15
N SER A 146 -12.46 23.06 23.41
CA SER A 146 -12.89 23.48 24.74
C SER A 146 -12.92 22.25 25.67
N GLY A 147 -11.94 22.18 26.58
CA GLY A 147 -11.97 21.33 27.78
C GLY A 147 -11.73 19.83 27.56
N MET A 148 -10.48 19.36 27.73
CA MET A 148 -10.20 17.97 28.12
C MET A 148 -8.81 17.84 28.76
N SER A 149 -8.75 17.07 29.85
CA SER A 149 -7.64 16.90 30.78
C SER A 149 -6.45 16.09 30.23
N SER A 150 -5.28 16.35 30.81
CA SER A 150 -3.93 15.96 30.41
C SER A 150 -3.54 14.49 30.70
N SER A 151 -3.87 13.53 29.83
CA SER A 151 -3.26 12.18 29.92
C SER A 151 -3.15 11.38 28.61
N SER A 152 -3.16 12.01 27.43
CA SER A 152 -3.17 11.26 26.15
C SER A 152 -2.44 11.98 25.01
N ALA A 153 -1.15 12.30 25.17
CA ALA A 153 -0.36 13.01 24.16
C ALA A 153 0.94 12.27 23.81
N SER A 154 0.87 11.31 22.88
CA SER A 154 2.07 10.68 22.30
C SER A 154 1.82 10.13 20.89
N THR A 155 1.56 11.00 19.89
CA THR A 155 1.46 10.51 18.50
C THR A 155 1.73 11.56 17.42
N VAL A 156 2.92 12.16 17.34
CA VAL A 156 3.39 12.75 16.06
C VAL A 156 4.92 12.83 16.00
N ALA A 157 5.55 11.95 15.22
CA ALA A 157 6.68 12.37 14.38
C ALA A 157 6.88 11.39 13.19
N SER A 158 7.75 11.83 12.29
CA SER A 158 8.13 11.28 10.99
C SER A 158 7.23 11.63 9.81
N LEU A 159 7.46 12.83 9.31
CA LEU A 159 7.80 13.00 7.91
C LEU A 159 9.27 13.47 7.91
N GLY A 160 10.11 12.86 7.08
CA GLY A 160 11.53 13.14 7.04
C GLY A 160 11.80 14.61 6.69
N GLY A 161 12.71 15.22 7.44
CA GLY A 161 13.12 16.61 7.29
C GLY A 161 13.79 17.06 8.59
N ASN A 162 15.09 17.32 8.52
CA ASN A 162 15.92 17.76 9.62
C ASN A 162 15.53 19.21 9.96
N ASP A 163 14.70 19.47 10.97
CA ASP A 163 14.46 20.83 11.46
C ASP A 163 14.19 20.86 12.97
N ARG A 164 14.99 21.67 13.65
CA ARG A 164 14.90 21.99 15.07
C ARG A 164 13.66 22.84 15.32
N ALA A 165 12.53 22.22 15.68
CA ALA A 165 11.39 22.93 16.25
C ALA A 165 10.72 22.13 17.39
N ASN A 166 10.56 22.83 18.51
CA ASN A 166 10.13 22.40 19.84
C ASN A 166 8.78 21.63 19.85
N PRO A 167 8.63 20.50 20.60
CA PRO A 167 7.43 19.67 20.55
C PRO A 167 6.44 20.03 21.67
N GLN A 168 5.53 20.99 21.43
CA GLN A 168 4.36 21.22 22.29
C GLN A 168 3.11 21.74 21.54
N SER A 169 3.06 21.62 20.21
CA SER A 169 1.85 21.86 19.43
C SER A 169 1.71 20.78 18.36
N SER A 170 0.52 20.26 18.16
CA SER A 170 0.18 19.44 17.00
C SER A 170 0.32 20.31 15.73
N GLY A 171 1.53 20.33 15.16
CA GLY A 171 1.96 21.15 14.02
C GLY A 171 1.36 20.73 12.68
N TYR A 172 0.03 20.84 12.58
CA TYR A 172 -0.71 20.78 11.32
C TYR A 172 -1.42 22.11 11.04
N TYR A 173 -0.92 23.20 11.62
CA TYR A 173 -1.20 24.57 11.18
C TYR A 173 -0.44 24.80 9.88
N GLY A 174 -1.14 24.69 8.76
CA GLY A 174 -0.53 24.82 7.45
C GLY A 174 -1.59 25.00 6.38
N SER A 175 -1.13 25.40 5.20
CA SER A 175 -2.01 25.37 4.04
C SER A 175 -2.21 23.94 3.53
N TYR A 176 -3.25 23.72 2.74
CA TYR A 176 -3.32 22.54 1.90
C TYR A 176 -2.31 22.63 0.75
N PHE A 177 -2.06 21.49 0.13
CA PHE A 177 -1.29 21.36 -1.09
C PHE A 177 -2.23 21.03 -2.24
N SER A 178 -1.84 21.46 -3.43
CA SER A 178 -2.53 21.18 -4.67
C SER A 178 -1.70 20.28 -5.57
N LEU A 179 -2.36 19.36 -6.26
CA LEU A 179 -1.85 18.69 -7.45
C LEU A 179 -2.66 19.18 -8.65
N THR A 180 -2.01 19.83 -9.60
CA THR A 180 -2.60 20.19 -10.89
C THR A 180 -1.99 19.33 -11.98
N PHE A 181 -2.80 18.85 -12.90
CA PHE A 181 -2.35 18.17 -14.11
C PHE A 181 -3.36 18.33 -15.25
N GLU A 182 -2.85 18.24 -16.48
CA GLU A 182 -3.64 18.25 -17.71
C GLU A 182 -3.57 16.92 -18.43
N VAL A 183 -4.69 16.52 -19.04
CA VAL A 183 -4.79 15.31 -19.85
C VAL A 183 -5.60 15.60 -21.11
N LYS A 184 -5.11 15.15 -22.25
CA LYS A 184 -5.85 15.17 -23.52
C LYS A 184 -6.61 13.85 -23.68
N LEU A 185 -7.94 13.89 -23.59
CA LEU A 185 -8.78 12.69 -23.73
C LEU A 185 -9.04 12.38 -25.21
N LYS A 186 -8.84 11.12 -25.61
CA LYS A 186 -8.80 10.69 -27.03
C LYS A 186 -10.14 10.26 -27.61
N HIS A 187 -11.16 10.09 -26.78
CA HIS A 187 -12.44 9.51 -27.17
C HIS A 187 -13.63 10.34 -26.66
N ASP A 188 -14.63 10.52 -27.51
CA ASP A 188 -15.93 11.09 -27.12
C ASP A 188 -16.72 10.07 -26.32
N LEU A 189 -17.48 10.54 -25.33
CA LEU A 189 -18.41 9.73 -24.53
C LEU A 189 -17.74 8.47 -23.96
N ASP A 190 -16.50 8.60 -23.53
CA ASP A 190 -15.74 7.53 -22.87
C ASP A 190 -16.00 7.54 -21.37
N THR A 191 -15.62 6.45 -20.72
CA THR A 191 -15.42 6.38 -19.27
C THR A 191 -13.93 6.25 -19.00
N VAL A 192 -13.39 7.21 -18.25
CA VAL A 192 -11.97 7.26 -17.91
C VAL A 192 -11.80 7.26 -16.41
N TYR A 193 -10.98 6.36 -15.87
CA TYR A 193 -10.62 6.31 -14.46
C TYR A 193 -9.30 7.03 -14.23
N PHE A 194 -9.20 7.70 -13.08
CA PHE A 194 -8.00 8.38 -12.61
C PHE A 194 -7.65 7.86 -11.22
N ALA A 195 -6.39 7.49 -11.00
CA ALA A 195 -5.93 6.99 -9.71
C ALA A 195 -4.54 7.49 -9.35
N HIS A 196 -4.26 7.59 -8.04
CA HIS A 196 -2.94 7.94 -7.54
C HIS A 196 -1.89 6.86 -7.90
N CYS A 197 -2.27 5.60 -7.77
CA CYS A 197 -1.48 4.42 -8.13
C CYS A 197 -2.40 3.34 -8.70
N TYR A 198 -1.84 2.25 -9.23
CA TYR A 198 -2.61 1.11 -9.72
C TYR A 198 -3.54 0.64 -8.60
N PRO A 199 -4.87 0.66 -8.81
CA PRO A 199 -5.80 0.21 -7.80
C PRO A 199 -5.56 -1.25 -7.44
N TYR A 200 -5.74 -1.57 -6.16
CA TYR A 200 -5.71 -2.92 -5.63
C TYR A 200 -6.64 -2.95 -4.43
N GLY A 201 -7.83 -3.51 -4.62
CA GLY A 201 -8.89 -3.63 -3.63
C GLY A 201 -8.79 -4.87 -2.74
N TYR A 202 -9.71 -4.97 -1.79
CA TYR A 202 -9.88 -6.17 -0.99
C TYR A 202 -10.43 -7.32 -1.84
N SER A 203 -11.32 -7.02 -2.79
CA SER A 203 -11.79 -8.03 -3.73
C SER A 203 -10.66 -8.59 -4.61
N ASP A 204 -9.67 -7.77 -5.00
CA ASP A 204 -8.51 -8.24 -5.78
C ASP A 204 -7.67 -9.24 -4.98
N LEU A 205 -7.53 -8.99 -3.67
CA LEU A 205 -6.90 -9.94 -2.76
C LEU A 205 -7.69 -11.24 -2.68
N CYS A 206 -9.01 -11.17 -2.53
CA CYS A 206 -9.87 -12.35 -2.48
C CYS A 206 -9.72 -13.21 -3.75
N ASP A 207 -9.71 -12.57 -4.93
CA ASP A 207 -9.48 -13.23 -6.22
C ASP A 207 -8.08 -13.86 -6.27
N LEU A 208 -7.02 -13.17 -5.82
CA LEU A 208 -5.68 -13.76 -5.70
C LEU A 208 -5.69 -15.01 -4.82
N ILE A 209 -6.23 -14.91 -3.60
CA ILE A 209 -6.28 -16.01 -2.64
C ILE A 209 -7.01 -17.21 -3.24
N GLN A 210 -8.13 -16.98 -3.93
CA GLN A 210 -8.87 -18.04 -4.62
C GLN A 210 -8.06 -18.68 -5.75
N ARG A 211 -7.28 -17.90 -6.51
CA ARG A 211 -6.42 -18.42 -7.58
C ARG A 211 -5.25 -19.24 -7.05
N VAL A 212 -4.68 -18.89 -5.90
CA VAL A 212 -3.47 -19.56 -5.37
C VAL A 212 -3.79 -20.71 -4.42
N CYS A 213 -4.88 -20.63 -3.66
CA CYS A 213 -5.29 -21.67 -2.70
C CYS A 213 -6.21 -22.72 -3.35
N THR A 214 -5.66 -23.43 -4.35
CA THR A 214 -6.36 -24.49 -5.08
C THR A 214 -6.03 -25.87 -4.51
N TYR A 215 -6.76 -26.90 -4.95
CA TYR A 215 -6.45 -28.29 -4.59
C TYR A 215 -5.05 -28.71 -5.05
N GLN A 216 -4.59 -28.22 -6.22
CA GLN A 216 -3.25 -28.50 -6.76
C GLN A 216 -2.14 -27.90 -5.88
N ASN A 217 -2.42 -26.79 -5.19
CA ASN A 217 -1.46 -26.12 -4.33
C ASN A 217 -1.64 -26.46 -2.84
N LYS A 218 -2.51 -27.41 -2.47
CA LYS A 218 -2.81 -27.76 -1.06
C LYS A 218 -1.57 -28.19 -0.26
N ASP A 219 -0.57 -28.72 -0.96
CA ASP A 219 0.69 -29.19 -0.40
C ASP A 219 1.74 -28.07 -0.28
N LYS A 220 1.42 -26.87 -0.76
CA LYS A 220 2.30 -25.68 -0.74
C LYS A 220 1.73 -24.53 0.08
N ILE A 221 0.41 -24.29 0.00
CA ILE A 221 -0.25 -23.14 0.63
C ILE A 221 -1.60 -23.51 1.22
N ARG A 222 -1.89 -22.96 2.40
CA ARG A 222 -3.19 -23.02 3.06
C ARG A 222 -3.59 -21.61 3.50
N ARG A 223 -4.89 -21.32 3.57
CA ARG A 223 -5.43 -20.07 4.10
C ARG A 223 -6.18 -20.30 5.41
N THR A 224 -6.17 -19.31 6.27
CA THR A 224 -7.00 -19.24 7.48
C THR A 224 -7.35 -17.78 7.76
N VAL A 225 -8.49 -17.55 8.39
CA VAL A 225 -8.85 -16.22 8.89
C VAL A 225 -8.04 -15.95 10.16
N LEU A 226 -7.27 -14.86 10.17
CA LEU A 226 -6.54 -14.39 11.35
C LEU A 226 -7.50 -13.80 12.39
N CYS A 227 -8.38 -12.90 11.93
CA CYS A 227 -9.44 -12.28 12.70
C CYS A 227 -10.44 -11.58 11.77
N LYS A 228 -11.50 -11.01 12.35
CA LYS A 228 -12.34 -10.02 11.68
C LYS A 228 -11.79 -8.61 11.90
N SER A 229 -11.93 -7.75 10.89
CA SER A 229 -11.67 -6.32 10.99
C SER A 229 -12.78 -5.60 11.79
N LEU A 230 -12.69 -4.27 11.94
CA LEU A 230 -13.71 -3.50 12.66
C LEU A 230 -15.06 -3.51 11.95
N ALA A 231 -15.06 -3.50 10.61
CA ALA A 231 -16.27 -3.63 9.80
C ALA A 231 -16.69 -5.09 9.56
N GLY A 232 -16.01 -6.07 10.17
CA GLY A 232 -16.35 -7.48 10.05
C GLY A 232 -15.83 -8.18 8.78
N ASN A 233 -14.91 -7.56 8.04
CA ASN A 233 -14.23 -8.20 6.91
C ASN A 233 -13.20 -9.22 7.40
N ASP A 234 -12.99 -10.30 6.64
CA ASP A 234 -11.95 -11.28 6.97
C ASP A 234 -10.55 -10.70 6.75
N VAL A 235 -9.72 -10.79 7.78
CA VAL A 235 -8.28 -10.56 7.64
C VAL A 235 -7.64 -11.93 7.45
N GLU A 236 -7.31 -12.24 6.21
CA GLU A 236 -6.77 -13.54 5.80
C GLU A 236 -5.29 -13.66 6.18
N MET A 237 -4.88 -14.87 6.55
CA MET A 237 -3.48 -15.27 6.70
C MET A 237 -3.21 -16.49 5.83
N LEU A 238 -2.17 -16.41 5.01
CA LEU A 238 -1.67 -17.50 4.20
C LEU A 238 -0.50 -18.18 4.90
N ILE A 239 -0.54 -19.50 4.96
CA ILE A 239 0.53 -20.34 5.50
C ILE A 239 1.16 -21.08 4.33
N VAL A 240 2.44 -20.82 4.06
CA VAL A 240 3.18 -21.43 2.93
C VAL A 240 4.35 -22.24 3.47
N THR A 241 4.40 -23.52 3.11
CA THR A 241 5.48 -24.46 3.43
C THR A 241 5.31 -25.72 2.59
N ASN A 242 6.27 -26.64 2.59
CA ASN A 242 6.05 -27.97 2.02
C ASN A 242 5.23 -28.83 3.00
N PHE A 243 3.92 -28.91 2.78
CA PHE A 243 2.99 -29.71 3.59
C PHE A 243 3.01 -31.20 3.25
N ALA A 244 3.72 -31.63 2.20
CA ALA A 244 3.94 -33.04 1.92
C ALA A 244 4.99 -33.66 2.87
N SER A 245 5.78 -32.83 3.56
CA SER A 245 6.70 -33.29 4.61
C SER A 245 5.96 -33.80 5.85
N SER A 246 6.61 -34.65 6.64
CA SER A 246 6.02 -35.13 7.91
C SER A 246 5.76 -33.98 8.89
N PRO A 247 4.75 -34.10 9.78
CA PRO A 247 4.49 -33.08 10.80
C PRO A 247 5.72 -32.75 11.65
N GLU A 248 6.55 -33.75 11.95
CA GLU A 248 7.80 -33.60 12.69
C GLU A 248 8.82 -32.74 11.94
N ALA A 249 9.07 -33.03 10.66
CA ALA A 249 9.94 -32.22 9.82
C ALA A 249 9.46 -30.76 9.72
N ILE A 250 8.14 -30.54 9.60
CA ILE A 250 7.55 -29.19 9.57
C ILE A 250 7.70 -28.49 10.92
N SER A 251 7.70 -29.23 12.04
CA SER A 251 7.81 -28.65 13.39
C SER A 251 9.17 -28.00 13.64
N HIS A 252 10.25 -28.54 13.06
CA HIS A 252 11.60 -27.99 13.18
C HIS A 252 11.88 -26.76 12.30
N ARG A 253 11.01 -26.47 11.32
CA ARG A 253 11.17 -25.30 10.44
C ARG A 253 10.92 -24.00 11.21
N LYS A 254 11.84 -23.05 11.08
CA LYS A 254 11.65 -21.67 11.56
C LYS A 254 10.53 -20.97 10.79
N ALA A 255 9.99 -19.90 11.34
CA ALA A 255 8.96 -19.10 10.71
C ALA A 255 9.50 -17.84 10.02
N ILE A 256 8.86 -17.44 8.92
CA ILE A 256 9.02 -16.11 8.31
C ILE A 256 7.65 -15.45 8.29
N ILE A 257 7.56 -14.21 8.80
CA ILE A 257 6.28 -13.50 8.93
C ILE A 257 6.31 -12.25 8.06
N LEU A 258 5.35 -12.16 7.14
CA LEU A 258 5.25 -11.03 6.21
C LEU A 258 3.90 -10.35 6.36
N THR A 259 3.87 -9.03 6.44
CA THR A 259 2.65 -8.23 6.53
C THR A 259 2.61 -7.16 5.45
N CYS A 260 1.42 -6.74 5.03
CA CYS A 260 1.28 -5.74 3.97
C CYS A 260 -0.01 -4.91 4.13
N ARG A 261 -0.05 -3.73 3.49
CA ARG A 261 -1.22 -2.84 3.41
C ARG A 261 -1.84 -2.47 4.77
N ILE A 262 -1.00 -2.14 5.75
CA ILE A 262 -1.49 -1.49 6.97
C ILE A 262 -1.99 -0.06 6.69
N HIS A 263 -1.34 0.65 5.77
CA HIS A 263 -1.86 1.88 5.18
C HIS A 263 -2.65 1.56 3.90
N PRO A 264 -3.93 1.91 3.82
CA PRO A 264 -4.79 1.50 2.71
C PRO A 264 -4.37 1.99 1.33
N GLY A 265 -3.86 3.22 1.20
CA GLY A 265 -3.53 3.85 -0.08
C GLY A 265 -2.20 3.39 -0.69
N GLU A 266 -1.44 2.52 -0.01
CA GLU A 266 -0.11 2.05 -0.42
C GLU A 266 -0.21 0.80 -1.31
N THR A 267 -0.97 0.91 -2.41
CA THR A 267 -1.34 -0.23 -3.28
C THR A 267 -0.16 -0.92 -3.95
N ASN A 268 0.92 -0.20 -4.21
CA ASN A 268 2.14 -0.75 -4.79
C ASN A 268 2.75 -1.89 -3.94
N SER A 269 2.62 -1.82 -2.62
CA SER A 269 3.04 -2.90 -1.72
C SER A 269 2.29 -4.22 -1.94
N SER A 270 1.01 -4.17 -2.35
CA SER A 270 0.22 -5.37 -2.65
C SER A 270 0.73 -6.10 -3.88
N PHE A 271 1.16 -5.38 -4.92
CA PHE A 271 1.73 -6.02 -6.11
C PHE A 271 3.05 -6.71 -5.80
N ILE A 272 3.88 -6.15 -4.92
CA ILE A 272 5.08 -6.85 -4.41
C ILE A 272 4.66 -8.10 -3.63
N MET A 273 3.64 -8.01 -2.78
CA MET A 273 3.15 -9.16 -2.01
C MET A 273 2.58 -10.27 -2.92
N ASN A 274 1.93 -9.93 -4.05
CA ASN A 274 1.54 -10.92 -5.06
C ASN A 274 2.74 -11.73 -5.55
N GLY A 275 3.81 -11.03 -5.95
CA GLY A 275 5.02 -11.67 -6.45
C GLY A 275 5.68 -12.58 -5.42
N VAL A 276 5.68 -12.18 -4.14
CA VAL A 276 6.12 -13.03 -3.03
C VAL A 276 5.29 -14.32 -2.96
N ILE A 277 3.96 -14.19 -2.91
CA ILE A 277 3.05 -15.34 -2.75
C ILE A 277 3.16 -16.28 -3.96
N GLU A 278 3.10 -15.75 -5.17
CA GLU A 278 3.15 -16.53 -6.41
C GLU A 278 4.52 -17.21 -6.58
N TYR A 279 5.61 -16.55 -6.21
CA TYR A 279 6.93 -17.17 -6.21
C TYR A 279 7.02 -18.33 -5.23
N LEU A 280 6.59 -18.12 -3.98
CA LEU A 280 6.70 -19.13 -2.92
C LEU A 280 5.89 -20.39 -3.18
N ILE A 281 4.91 -20.38 -4.10
CA ILE A 281 4.15 -21.59 -4.51
C ILE A 281 4.59 -22.16 -5.87
N SER A 282 5.50 -21.48 -6.57
CA SER A 282 6.04 -21.93 -7.85
C SER A 282 6.91 -23.19 -7.71
N ASP A 283 7.23 -23.81 -8.83
CA ASP A 283 8.13 -24.97 -8.91
C ASP A 283 9.61 -24.56 -9.09
N GLU A 284 9.94 -23.27 -8.91
CA GLU A 284 11.35 -22.84 -8.91
C GLU A 284 12.12 -23.46 -7.74
N GLU A 285 13.35 -23.93 -7.97
CA GLU A 285 14.18 -24.63 -6.99
C GLU A 285 14.38 -23.83 -5.69
N LYS A 286 14.69 -22.54 -5.79
CA LYS A 286 14.81 -21.65 -4.63
C LYS A 286 13.49 -21.47 -3.89
N ALA A 287 12.34 -21.53 -4.56
CA ALA A 287 11.04 -21.48 -3.90
C ALA A 287 10.77 -22.79 -3.13
N GLU A 288 11.12 -23.93 -3.71
CA GLU A 288 11.05 -25.22 -3.03
C GLU A 288 11.98 -25.28 -1.82
N PHE A 289 13.23 -24.84 -1.96
CA PHE A 289 14.18 -24.71 -0.86
C PHE A 289 13.58 -23.90 0.29
N LEU A 290 13.02 -22.72 0.02
CA LEU A 290 12.37 -21.90 1.05
C LEU A 290 11.20 -22.62 1.72
N ARG A 291 10.36 -23.33 0.95
CA ARG A 291 9.24 -24.14 1.49
C ARG A 291 9.72 -25.31 2.35
N ASN A 292 10.88 -25.89 2.04
CA ASN A 292 11.49 -26.98 2.79
C ASN A 292 12.22 -26.50 4.06
N THR A 293 12.59 -25.23 4.12
CA THR A 293 13.33 -24.64 5.24
C THR A 293 12.43 -23.88 6.22
N PHE A 294 11.34 -23.26 5.74
CA PHE A 294 10.53 -22.37 6.55
C PHE A 294 9.02 -22.66 6.51
N VAL A 295 8.34 -22.17 7.54
CA VAL A 295 6.89 -21.92 7.51
C VAL A 295 6.66 -20.42 7.37
N PHE A 296 6.18 -20.00 6.21
CA PHE A 296 5.78 -18.61 5.99
C PHE A 296 4.38 -18.38 6.55
N LYS A 297 4.19 -17.26 7.25
CA LYS A 297 2.89 -16.74 7.66
C LYS A 297 2.72 -15.34 7.10
N ILE A 298 1.85 -15.19 6.12
CA ILE A 298 1.70 -13.98 5.32
C ILE A 298 0.32 -13.38 5.58
N ILE A 299 0.28 -12.11 6.01
CA ILE A 299 -0.95 -11.33 6.14
C ILE A 299 -0.95 -10.28 5.03
N PRO A 300 -1.55 -10.58 3.86
CA PRO A 300 -1.41 -9.76 2.67
C PRO A 300 -2.14 -8.41 2.75
N MET A 301 -3.07 -8.24 3.69
CA MET A 301 -3.75 -6.96 3.92
C MET A 301 -4.18 -6.79 5.38
N LEU A 302 -3.50 -5.90 6.10
CA LEU A 302 -3.81 -5.57 7.49
C LEU A 302 -4.99 -4.61 7.66
N ASN A 303 -5.34 -3.82 6.63
CA ASN A 303 -6.39 -2.81 6.75
C ASN A 303 -7.44 -2.89 5.63
N PRO A 304 -8.18 -4.02 5.52
CA PRO A 304 -9.17 -4.19 4.46
C PRO A 304 -10.28 -3.14 4.52
N ASP A 305 -10.69 -2.72 5.71
CA ASP A 305 -11.75 -1.72 5.88
C ASP A 305 -11.38 -0.37 5.26
N GLY A 306 -10.17 0.12 5.57
CA GLY A 306 -9.66 1.36 5.00
C GLY A 306 -9.49 1.25 3.48
N VAL A 307 -9.11 0.08 2.96
CA VAL A 307 -8.98 -0.17 1.52
C VAL A 307 -10.34 -0.07 0.83
N ILE A 308 -11.36 -0.73 1.37
CA ILE A 308 -12.71 -0.76 0.80
C ILE A 308 -13.29 0.67 0.69
N VAL A 309 -13.12 1.49 1.72
CA VAL A 309 -13.69 2.86 1.76
C VAL A 309 -12.82 3.92 1.07
N GLY A 310 -11.65 3.55 0.55
CA GLY A 310 -10.75 4.48 -0.15
C GLY A 310 -10.01 5.45 0.78
N ASN A 311 -9.66 5.02 1.99
CA ASN A 311 -8.73 5.76 2.85
C ASN A 311 -7.31 5.73 2.25
N TYR A 312 -6.45 6.64 2.70
CA TYR A 312 -5.02 6.68 2.38
C TYR A 312 -4.17 6.01 3.47
N ARG A 313 -4.40 6.33 4.75
CA ARG A 313 -3.49 5.98 5.85
C ARG A 313 -4.17 5.27 7.03
N CYS A 314 -5.34 5.74 7.44
CA CYS A 314 -5.97 5.34 8.69
C CYS A 314 -6.95 4.17 8.54
N SER A 315 -7.19 3.49 9.66
CA SER A 315 -8.34 2.59 9.84
C SER A 315 -9.65 3.37 10.01
N LEU A 316 -10.80 2.68 10.14
CA LEU A 316 -12.12 3.33 10.30
C LEU A 316 -12.29 4.14 11.58
N ILE A 317 -11.46 3.91 12.60
CA ILE A 317 -11.44 4.73 13.83
C ILE A 317 -10.54 5.97 13.70
N GLY A 318 -10.06 6.27 12.50
CA GLY A 318 -9.26 7.47 12.21
C GLY A 318 -7.81 7.42 12.70
N GLN A 319 -7.31 6.25 13.11
CA GLN A 319 -5.96 6.08 13.62
C GLN A 319 -5.02 5.41 12.59
N ASP A 320 -3.77 5.87 12.55
CA ASP A 320 -2.66 5.22 11.85
C ASP A 320 -2.29 3.94 12.62
N LEU A 321 -2.68 2.79 12.08
CA LEU A 321 -2.45 1.49 12.71
C LEU A 321 -0.96 1.19 12.92
N ASN A 322 -0.08 1.72 12.05
CA ASN A 322 1.37 1.53 12.21
C ASN A 322 1.97 2.49 13.27
N ARG A 323 1.15 3.00 14.19
CA ARG A 323 1.56 3.62 15.47
C ARG A 323 0.96 2.93 16.69
N GLN A 324 0.23 1.83 16.50
CA GLN A 324 -0.60 1.22 17.54
C GLN A 324 -0.14 -0.21 17.87
N TRP A 325 1.12 -0.57 17.60
CA TRP A 325 1.64 -1.91 17.86
C TRP A 325 2.05 -2.17 19.31
N ILE A 326 2.20 -1.13 20.14
CA ILE A 326 2.46 -1.28 21.58
C ILE A 326 1.12 -1.51 22.28
N GLY A 327 0.96 -2.69 22.88
CA GLY A 327 -0.25 -3.05 23.63
C GLY A 327 -1.61 -2.88 22.91
N PRO A 328 -1.78 -3.32 21.65
CA PRO A 328 -3.06 -3.17 20.95
C PRO A 328 -4.19 -3.94 21.68
N SER A 329 -5.36 -3.34 21.79
CA SER A 329 -6.58 -3.99 22.28
C SER A 329 -7.24 -4.84 21.18
N SER A 330 -7.76 -6.02 21.51
CA SER A 330 -8.52 -6.88 20.59
C SER A 330 -9.82 -6.23 20.09
N LYS A 331 -10.40 -5.31 20.86
CA LYS A 331 -11.67 -4.64 20.49
C LYS A 331 -11.45 -3.45 19.56
N GLN A 332 -10.40 -2.66 19.82
CA GLN A 332 -10.11 -1.44 19.06
C GLN A 332 -9.19 -1.67 17.87
N TYR A 333 -8.22 -2.58 18.02
CA TYR A 333 -7.20 -2.90 17.03
C TYR A 333 -7.12 -4.42 16.81
N PRO A 334 -8.24 -5.09 16.45
CA PRO A 334 -8.30 -6.55 16.34
C PRO A 334 -7.18 -7.10 15.48
N VAL A 335 -6.91 -6.49 14.34
CA VAL A 335 -5.87 -6.95 13.41
C VAL A 335 -4.48 -6.93 14.02
N LEU A 336 -4.11 -5.88 14.74
CA LEU A 336 -2.79 -5.77 15.37
C LEU A 336 -2.67 -6.73 16.56
N TYR A 337 -3.73 -6.83 17.37
CA TYR A 337 -3.80 -7.76 18.49
C TYR A 337 -3.61 -9.21 18.02
N HIS A 338 -4.40 -9.64 17.04
CA HIS A 338 -4.34 -11.02 16.54
C HIS A 338 -3.06 -11.31 15.77
N THR A 339 -2.48 -10.32 15.08
CA THR A 339 -1.14 -10.45 14.49
C THR A 339 -0.09 -10.72 15.59
N LYS A 340 -0.04 -9.91 16.66
CA LYS A 340 0.90 -10.13 17.77
C LYS A 340 0.64 -11.45 18.49
N LEU A 341 -0.62 -11.84 18.69
CA LEU A 341 -0.98 -13.13 19.28
C LEU A 341 -0.49 -14.29 18.42
N MET A 342 -0.64 -14.19 17.09
CA MET A 342 -0.11 -15.17 16.15
C MET A 342 1.41 -15.27 16.25
N MET A 343 2.13 -14.14 16.37
CA MET A 343 3.58 -14.15 16.55
C MET A 343 3.99 -14.83 17.86
N LYS A 344 3.33 -14.52 18.98
CA LYS A 344 3.59 -15.14 20.29
C LYS A 344 3.39 -16.66 20.24
N LYS A 345 2.24 -17.11 19.72
CA LYS A 345 1.95 -18.54 19.52
C LYS A 345 2.92 -19.23 18.56
N THR A 346 3.50 -18.48 17.62
CA THR A 346 4.53 -19.04 16.74
C THR A 346 5.79 -19.34 17.53
N LEU A 347 6.27 -18.41 18.36
CA LEU A 347 7.44 -18.59 19.22
C LEU A 347 7.29 -19.71 20.26
N GLU A 348 6.06 -20.00 20.70
CA GLU A 348 5.79 -21.16 21.57
C GLU A 348 6.12 -22.51 20.89
N SER A 349 6.20 -22.54 19.55
CA SER A 349 6.39 -23.77 18.77
C SER A 349 7.64 -23.81 17.89
N ARG A 350 8.20 -22.65 17.53
CA ARG A 350 9.34 -22.50 16.61
C ARG A 350 9.92 -21.09 16.66
N ASP A 351 11.19 -20.95 16.31
CA ASP A 351 11.80 -19.62 16.15
C ASP A 351 11.21 -18.85 14.97
N ILE A 352 11.18 -17.52 15.08
CA ILE A 352 10.92 -16.62 13.96
C ILE A 352 12.27 -16.13 13.43
N PHE A 353 12.56 -16.41 12.15
CA PHE A 353 13.80 -16.03 11.50
C PHE A 353 13.76 -14.61 10.90
N PHE A 354 12.61 -14.20 10.36
CA PHE A 354 12.49 -12.96 9.59
C PHE A 354 11.09 -12.36 9.71
N PHE A 355 11.01 -11.03 9.81
CA PHE A 355 9.78 -10.25 9.74
C PHE A 355 9.95 -9.09 8.75
N CYS A 356 8.94 -8.88 7.90
CA CYS A 356 8.90 -7.69 7.05
C CYS A 356 7.48 -7.17 6.82
N ASP A 357 7.33 -5.85 7.02
CA ASP A 357 6.09 -5.10 6.76
C ASP A 357 6.23 -4.30 5.47
N PHE A 358 5.38 -4.57 4.47
CA PHE A 358 5.47 -4.02 3.12
C PHE A 358 4.58 -2.77 2.97
N HIS A 359 5.19 -1.69 2.48
CA HIS A 359 4.68 -0.32 2.48
C HIS A 359 4.92 0.42 1.17
N GLY A 360 4.29 1.59 1.04
CA GLY A 360 4.43 2.51 -0.09
C GLY A 360 4.97 3.88 0.35
N HIS A 361 5.89 4.42 -0.44
CA HIS A 361 6.61 5.64 -0.12
C HIS A 361 6.31 6.78 -1.10
N SER A 362 5.89 7.93 -0.57
CA SER A 362 5.29 9.01 -1.36
C SER A 362 6.24 10.11 -1.83
N THR A 363 7.50 10.14 -1.36
CA THR A 363 8.45 11.23 -1.70
C THR A 363 9.71 10.72 -2.40
N LYS A 364 10.32 9.63 -1.94
CA LYS A 364 11.49 9.00 -2.59
C LYS A 364 11.14 8.13 -3.81
N LYS A 365 12.13 7.95 -4.70
CA LYS A 365 12.19 6.91 -5.75
C LYS A 365 12.67 5.57 -5.19
N ASN A 366 12.73 4.55 -6.05
CA ASN A 366 13.25 3.20 -5.77
C ASN A 366 12.41 2.39 -4.75
N ILE A 367 12.88 1.18 -4.48
CA ILE A 367 12.46 0.35 -3.34
C ILE A 367 13.62 0.29 -2.36
N PHE A 368 13.35 0.35 -1.07
CA PHE A 368 14.38 0.29 -0.02
C PHE A 368 13.80 -0.27 1.27
N MET A 369 14.64 -0.45 2.28
CA MET A 369 14.22 -0.97 3.57
C MET A 369 14.61 -0.05 4.72
N TYR A 370 13.75 -0.03 5.72
CA TYR A 370 14.13 0.45 7.03
C TYR A 370 14.34 -0.76 7.96
N GLY A 371 15.45 -0.81 8.70
CA GLY A 371 15.77 -1.84 9.72
C GLY A 371 16.05 -1.23 11.11
N ASN A 372 16.54 -2.00 12.08
CA ASN A 372 16.84 -1.47 13.42
C ASN A 372 18.31 -1.70 13.78
N ASN A 373 19.03 -0.63 14.13
CA ASN A 373 20.41 -0.71 14.60
C ASN A 373 20.47 -1.59 15.85
N GLN A 374 21.32 -2.61 15.81
CA GLN A 374 21.48 -3.52 16.93
C GLN A 374 22.21 -2.83 18.09
N THR A 375 21.71 -3.08 19.30
CA THR A 375 22.29 -2.53 20.54
C THR A 375 23.39 -3.42 21.10
N LYS A 376 23.33 -4.73 20.84
CA LYS A 376 24.33 -5.70 21.28
C LYS A 376 25.55 -5.65 20.34
N PRO A 377 26.78 -5.51 20.86
CA PRO A 377 27.99 -5.52 20.04
C PRO A 377 28.14 -6.78 19.17
N SER A 378 27.71 -7.94 19.67
CA SER A 378 27.76 -9.23 18.96
C SER A 378 26.87 -9.32 17.72
N ASP A 379 25.86 -8.47 17.63
CA ASP A 379 24.86 -8.47 16.54
C ASP A 379 25.02 -7.26 15.61
N LYS A 380 26.04 -6.44 15.84
CA LYS A 380 26.26 -5.21 15.10
C LYS A 380 26.32 -5.49 13.60
N HIS A 381 25.54 -4.73 12.82
CA HIS A 381 25.45 -4.80 11.36
C HIS A 381 24.79 -6.04 10.77
N LYS A 382 24.38 -7.04 11.56
CA LYS A 382 23.65 -8.21 11.04
C LYS A 382 22.37 -7.81 10.31
N GLU A 383 21.70 -6.75 10.78
CA GLU A 383 20.49 -6.22 10.17
C GLU A 383 20.69 -5.67 8.75
N ARG A 384 21.95 -5.45 8.33
CA ARG A 384 22.28 -4.80 7.05
C ARG A 384 22.54 -5.80 5.93
N VAL A 385 22.78 -7.07 6.27
CA VAL A 385 23.16 -8.11 5.32
C VAL A 385 22.05 -8.34 4.30
N PHE A 386 20.81 -8.59 4.74
CA PHE A 386 19.71 -8.83 3.81
C PHE A 386 19.43 -7.63 2.85
N PRO A 387 19.29 -6.38 3.33
CA PRO A 387 19.14 -5.24 2.42
C PRO A 387 20.31 -5.06 1.44
N GLN A 388 21.55 -5.38 1.85
CA GLN A 388 22.70 -5.32 0.95
C GLN A 388 22.62 -6.38 -0.15
N LEU A 389 22.29 -7.64 0.21
CA LEU A 389 22.05 -8.71 -0.76
C LEU A 389 20.91 -8.35 -1.73
N TYR A 390 19.86 -7.70 -1.24
CA TYR A 390 18.76 -7.29 -2.10
C TYR A 390 19.20 -6.22 -3.13
N ALA A 391 20.12 -5.33 -2.74
CA ALA A 391 20.71 -4.37 -3.68
C ALA A 391 21.61 -5.04 -4.72
N GLU A 392 22.32 -6.11 -4.36
CA GLU A 392 23.09 -6.94 -5.30
C GLU A 392 22.17 -7.65 -6.31
N ASN A 393 21.02 -8.13 -5.84
CA ASN A 393 20.06 -8.89 -6.65
C ASN A 393 19.09 -8.02 -7.46
N SER A 394 19.02 -6.70 -7.22
CA SER A 394 18.11 -5.81 -7.97
C SER A 394 18.60 -4.37 -8.02
N GLU A 395 18.75 -3.85 -9.25
CA GLU A 395 19.02 -2.43 -9.51
C GLU A 395 17.89 -1.48 -9.07
N ASN A 396 16.66 -2.01 -8.93
CA ASN A 396 15.49 -1.24 -8.47
C ASN A 396 15.45 -1.10 -6.94
N PHE A 397 16.31 -1.84 -6.23
CA PHE A 397 16.51 -1.70 -4.79
C PHE A 397 17.65 -0.71 -4.48
N SER A 398 17.43 0.18 -3.53
CA SER A 398 18.38 1.22 -3.12
C SER A 398 18.83 1.01 -1.69
N TYR A 399 20.03 0.43 -1.53
CA TYR A 399 20.64 0.31 -0.21
C TYR A 399 20.99 1.69 0.39
N GLU A 400 21.35 2.67 -0.45
CA GLU A 400 21.66 4.05 -0.03
C GLU A 400 20.45 4.75 0.60
N ASP A 401 19.23 4.37 0.18
CA ASP A 401 18.00 4.90 0.76
C ASP A 401 17.57 4.19 2.04
N CYS A 402 18.22 3.07 2.39
CA CYS A 402 17.92 2.33 3.61
C CYS A 402 18.31 3.10 4.86
N SER A 403 17.57 2.89 5.94
CA SER A 403 17.86 3.49 7.24
C SER A 403 17.61 2.51 8.37
N PHE A 404 18.55 2.46 9.30
CA PHE A 404 18.53 1.53 10.43
C PHE A 404 18.28 2.25 11.76
N GLU A 405 18.16 3.56 11.73
CA GLU A 405 17.90 4.35 12.93
C GLU A 405 16.44 4.22 13.38
N VAL A 406 16.25 4.28 14.70
CA VAL A 406 14.92 4.29 15.31
C VAL A 406 14.64 5.69 15.82
N GLN A 407 13.77 6.41 15.13
CA GLN A 407 13.27 7.70 15.58
C GLN A 407 12.21 7.49 16.68
N LYS A 408 12.16 8.39 17.68
CA LYS A 408 11.21 8.33 18.81
C LYS A 408 9.76 8.12 18.39
N SER A 409 9.35 8.71 17.28
CA SER A 409 7.98 8.59 16.75
C SER A 409 7.66 7.31 16.00
N ARG A 410 8.68 6.50 15.74
CA ARG A 410 8.56 5.21 15.05
C ARG A 410 8.65 4.04 16.02
N GLU A 411 8.80 4.30 17.32
CA GLU A 411 8.94 3.24 18.33
C GLU A 411 7.76 2.28 18.38
N SER A 412 6.57 2.75 18.02
CA SER A 412 5.34 1.95 17.98
C SER A 412 4.98 1.38 16.59
N THR A 413 5.93 1.40 15.65
CA THR A 413 5.77 0.75 14.33
C THR A 413 6.02 -0.75 14.42
N ALA A 414 5.45 -1.52 13.48
CA ALA A 414 5.55 -2.97 13.44
C ALA A 414 7.01 -3.42 13.56
N ARG A 415 7.86 -2.89 12.68
CA ARG A 415 9.28 -3.19 12.62
C ARG A 415 10.01 -3.05 13.96
N VAL A 416 9.78 -1.95 14.68
CA VAL A 416 10.47 -1.68 15.95
C VAL A 416 9.91 -2.56 17.06
N VAL A 417 8.58 -2.72 17.11
CA VAL A 417 7.92 -3.58 18.10
C VAL A 417 8.32 -5.04 17.92
N MET A 418 8.35 -5.55 16.69
CA MET A 418 8.76 -6.94 16.42
C MET A 418 10.23 -7.16 16.79
N TRP A 419 11.09 -6.18 16.52
CA TRP A 419 12.49 -6.25 16.94
C TRP A 419 12.65 -6.29 18.47
N ARG A 420 11.99 -5.38 19.20
CA ARG A 420 12.15 -5.24 20.65
C ARG A 420 11.43 -6.34 21.45
N GLU A 421 10.15 -6.57 21.15
CA GLU A 421 9.31 -7.48 21.95
C GLU A 421 9.52 -8.96 21.59
N PHE A 422 9.97 -9.26 20.37
CA PHE A 422 10.18 -10.63 19.89
C PHE A 422 11.67 -10.95 19.64
N ASN A 423 12.58 -10.05 20.03
CA ASN A 423 14.04 -10.20 19.90
C ASN A 423 14.49 -10.59 18.48
N LEU A 424 13.91 -9.95 17.47
CA LEU A 424 14.08 -10.31 16.06
C LEU A 424 15.00 -9.32 15.33
N ILE A 425 16.26 -9.72 15.11
CA ILE A 425 17.27 -8.92 14.39
C ILE A 425 16.76 -8.55 12.99
N ASN A 426 16.27 -9.54 12.25
CA ASN A 426 15.76 -9.41 10.90
C ASN A 426 14.29 -8.94 10.90
N SER A 427 14.08 -7.69 11.34
CA SER A 427 12.78 -7.03 11.36
C SER A 427 12.83 -5.76 10.53
N TYR A 428 12.06 -5.74 9.43
CA TYR A 428 12.14 -4.70 8.41
C TYR A 428 10.79 -4.06 8.07
N THR A 429 10.87 -2.83 7.56
CA THR A 429 9.82 -2.23 6.74
C THR A 429 10.38 -2.13 5.31
N LEU A 430 9.70 -2.72 4.32
CA LEU A 430 10.02 -2.52 2.91
C LEU A 430 9.18 -1.38 2.36
N GLU A 431 9.82 -0.38 1.79
CA GLU A 431 9.18 0.82 1.25
C GLU A 431 9.31 0.83 -0.27
N ALA A 432 8.18 0.84 -0.98
CA ALA A 432 8.14 0.91 -2.44
C ALA A 432 7.70 2.30 -2.91
N SER A 433 8.42 2.94 -3.83
CA SER A 433 7.99 4.22 -4.38
C SER A 433 6.69 4.14 -5.17
N PHE A 434 5.87 5.20 -5.12
CA PHE A 434 4.75 5.40 -6.07
C PHE A 434 5.20 5.89 -7.46
N CYS A 435 6.47 6.27 -7.60
CA CYS A 435 7.09 6.68 -8.85
C CYS A 435 7.80 5.50 -9.51
N GLY A 436 9.12 5.55 -9.65
CA GLY A 436 9.90 4.53 -10.33
C GLY A 436 11.38 4.58 -9.96
N PRO A 437 12.21 3.81 -10.67
CA PRO A 437 13.65 3.73 -10.43
C PRO A 437 14.37 5.04 -10.74
N SER A 438 15.36 5.39 -9.92
CA SER A 438 16.29 6.50 -10.16
C SER A 438 17.60 6.08 -10.79
N LYS A 439 17.87 4.77 -10.85
CA LYS A 439 19.07 4.14 -11.41
C LYS A 439 18.69 2.86 -12.16
N GLY A 440 19.67 2.24 -12.81
CA GLY A 440 19.49 1.01 -13.58
C GLY A 440 18.91 1.20 -14.97
N ALA A 441 18.66 0.10 -15.67
CA ALA A 441 18.16 0.08 -17.05
C ALA A 441 16.77 0.74 -17.19
N MET A 442 15.97 0.70 -16.12
CA MET A 442 14.62 1.26 -16.07
C MET A 442 14.57 2.68 -15.47
N LYS A 443 15.71 3.37 -15.37
CA LYS A 443 15.80 4.74 -14.84
C LYS A 443 14.86 5.68 -15.60
N GLY A 444 14.01 6.38 -14.85
CA GLY A 444 13.08 7.37 -15.41
C GLY A 444 11.73 6.80 -15.86
N CYS A 445 11.58 5.48 -15.92
CA CYS A 445 10.28 4.84 -16.05
C CYS A 445 9.50 4.88 -14.72
N HIS A 446 8.19 4.69 -14.78
CA HIS A 446 7.37 4.44 -13.59
C HIS A 446 7.34 2.95 -13.27
N PHE A 447 7.28 2.60 -11.99
CA PHE A 447 6.91 1.25 -11.60
C PHE A 447 5.52 0.92 -12.15
N ASN A 448 5.41 -0.24 -12.79
CA ASN A 448 4.15 -0.85 -13.17
C ASN A 448 3.90 -2.11 -12.31
N PRO A 449 2.69 -2.71 -12.35
CA PRO A 449 2.37 -3.90 -11.57
C PRO A 449 3.35 -5.06 -11.78
N THR A 450 3.83 -5.27 -13.00
CA THR A 450 4.78 -6.34 -13.34
C THR A 450 6.15 -6.13 -12.71
N MET A 451 6.67 -4.90 -12.73
CA MET A 451 7.92 -4.57 -12.05
C MET A 451 7.80 -4.74 -10.53
N LEU A 452 6.66 -4.35 -9.95
CA LEU A 452 6.40 -4.52 -8.52
C LEU A 452 6.28 -6.00 -8.14
N ASP A 453 5.55 -6.81 -8.93
CA ASP A 453 5.48 -8.26 -8.77
C ASP A 453 6.87 -8.89 -8.83
N GLN A 454 7.68 -8.52 -9.83
CA GLN A 454 9.05 -9.02 -9.97
C GLN A 454 9.89 -8.71 -8.74
N MET A 455 9.70 -7.57 -8.09
CA MET A 455 10.40 -7.25 -6.84
C MET A 455 9.99 -8.19 -5.71
N GLY A 456 8.75 -8.65 -5.65
CA GLY A 456 8.34 -9.71 -4.72
C GLY A 456 9.07 -11.02 -4.96
N ARG A 457 9.26 -11.41 -6.23
CA ARG A 457 10.02 -12.60 -6.62
C ARG A 457 11.49 -12.47 -6.24
N VAL A 458 12.10 -11.31 -6.52
CA VAL A 458 13.50 -11.05 -6.15
C VAL A 458 13.68 -11.04 -4.63
N PHE A 459 12.73 -10.49 -3.86
CA PHE A 459 12.77 -10.57 -2.40
C PHE A 459 12.90 -12.03 -1.91
N CYS A 460 12.13 -12.96 -2.48
CA CYS A 460 12.25 -14.38 -2.14
C CYS A 460 13.57 -15.00 -2.60
N LYS A 461 14.06 -14.69 -3.81
CA LYS A 461 15.36 -15.16 -4.29
C LYS A 461 16.50 -14.72 -3.37
N THR A 462 16.49 -13.45 -2.97
CA THR A 462 17.42 -12.88 -1.99
C THR A 462 17.31 -13.57 -0.64
N LEU A 463 16.10 -13.96 -0.21
CA LEU A 463 15.91 -14.69 1.04
C LEU A 463 16.52 -16.10 1.00
N ALA A 464 16.43 -16.79 -0.14
CA ALA A 464 17.13 -18.05 -0.33
C ALA A 464 18.66 -17.85 -0.26
N ASP A 465 19.19 -16.87 -1.00
CA ASP A 465 20.63 -16.53 -0.96
C ASP A 465 21.12 -16.18 0.44
N TYR A 466 20.33 -15.42 1.19
CA TYR A 466 20.66 -15.01 2.55
C TYR A 466 20.76 -16.22 3.49
N VAL A 467 19.86 -17.19 3.34
CA VAL A 467 19.82 -18.39 4.18
C VAL A 467 20.94 -19.37 3.81
N GLU A 468 21.24 -19.52 2.53
CA GLU A 468 22.37 -20.32 2.05
C GLU A 468 23.71 -19.78 2.58
N ARG A 469 23.89 -18.44 2.60
CA ARG A 469 25.11 -17.81 3.14
C ARG A 469 25.23 -17.94 4.66
N GLU A 470 24.14 -17.81 5.41
CA GLU A 470 24.14 -18.05 6.87
C GLU A 470 24.39 -19.52 7.21
N GLY A 471 23.87 -20.46 6.41
CA GLY A 471 24.09 -21.90 6.58
C GLY A 471 25.49 -22.36 6.18
N GLY A 472 26.11 -21.74 5.18
CA GLY A 472 27.46 -22.04 4.72
C GLY A 472 28.58 -21.48 5.61
N ALA A 473 28.29 -20.50 6.48
CA ALA A 473 29.25 -19.94 7.43
C ALA A 473 29.47 -20.81 8.69
N GLY A 474 28.84 -21.98 8.75
CA GLY A 474 28.94 -22.94 9.85
C GLY A 474 29.26 -24.38 9.42
N ALA A 475 29.76 -24.59 8.20
CA ALA A 475 30.23 -25.89 7.70
C ALA A 475 31.76 -25.94 7.64
#